data_AF-A0AB35N3E2-F1
#
_entry.id   AF-A0AB35N3E2-F1
#
_cell.length_a   1.000
_cell.length_b   1.000
_cell.length_c   1.000
_cell.angle_alpha   90.00
_cell.angle_beta   90.00
_cell.angle_gamma   90.00
#
_symmetry.space_group_name_H-M   'P 1'
#
loop_
_entity.id
_entity.type
_entity.pdbx_description
1 polymer ?
#
loop_
_entity_poly.entity_id
_entity_poly.type
_entity_poly.pdbx_seq_one_letter_code
_entity_poly.pdbx_strand_id
1 'polypeptide(L)'
;MVIKALLLRELHANGVNPEDAIKLEDGERLSYSMLVDLILEMPEHHQQISTALHHIKSLNLDLLAYMRQLATGIHYSIQAYKG
;
A
#
# COMPACT_ATOMS: atom_id res chain seq x y z
N MET A 1 5.08 12.56 7.83
CA MET A 1 6.35 12.00 7.31
C MET A 1 6.73 10.62 7.89
N VAL A 2 6.09 10.09 8.94
CA VAL A 2 6.47 8.78 9.53
C VAL A 2 6.07 7.58 8.66
N ILE A 3 4.90 7.63 8.01
CA ILE A 3 4.35 6.48 7.27
C ILE A 3 5.09 6.17 5.96
N LYS A 4 5.59 7.19 5.24
CA LYS A 4 6.39 6.98 4.01
C LYS A 4 7.61 6.11 4.29
N ALA A 5 8.38 6.49 5.32
CA ALA A 5 9.58 5.78 5.73
C ALA A 5 9.25 4.36 6.21
N LEU A 6 8.13 4.18 6.93
CA LEU A 6 7.66 2.86 7.35
C LEU A 6 7.37 1.96 6.14
N LEU A 7 6.55 2.42 5.20
CA LEU A 7 6.15 1.65 4.02
C LEU A 7 7.37 1.26 3.16
N LEU A 8 8.24 2.21 2.84
CA LEU A 8 9.44 1.95 2.05
C LEU A 8 10.40 0.98 2.75
N ARG A 9 10.55 1.09 4.07
CA ARG A 9 11.35 0.15 4.85
C ARG A 9 10.79 -1.26 4.78
N GLU A 10 9.48 -1.43 4.94
CA GLU A 10 8.85 -2.75 4.93
C GLU A 10 8.89 -3.39 3.52
N LEU A 11 8.74 -2.60 2.45
CA LEU A 11 8.94 -3.06 1.07
C LEU A 11 10.38 -3.55 0.85
N HIS A 12 11.37 -2.75 1.26
CA HIS A 12 12.78 -3.12 1.15
C HIS A 12 13.12 -4.38 1.98
N ALA A 13 12.55 -4.51 3.18
CA ALA A 13 12.75 -5.70 4.02
C ALA A 13 12.20 -6.99 3.40
N ASN A 14 11.23 -6.89 2.49
CA ASN A 14 10.66 -8.01 1.75
C ASN A 14 11.29 -8.19 0.34
N GLY A 15 12.37 -7.46 0.04
CA GLY A 15 13.06 -7.57 -1.25
C GLY A 15 12.26 -7.02 -2.43
N VAL A 16 11.28 -6.15 -2.18
CA VAL A 16 10.43 -5.55 -3.22
C VAL A 16 11.11 -4.30 -3.77
N ASN A 17 11.18 -4.19 -5.10
CA ASN A 17 11.57 -2.94 -5.73
C ASN A 17 10.35 -2.00 -5.77
N PRO A 18 10.44 -0.74 -5.28
CA PRO A 18 9.33 0.21 -5.33
C PRO A 18 8.71 0.41 -6.72
N GLU A 19 9.48 0.18 -7.79
CA GLU A 19 9.03 0.28 -9.18
C GLU A 19 8.36 -0.99 -9.71
N ASP A 20 8.32 -2.07 -8.92
CA ASP A 20 7.62 -3.29 -9.29
C ASP A 20 6.11 -3.04 -9.40
N ALA A 21 5.51 -3.62 -10.44
CA ALA A 21 4.09 -3.50 -10.69
C ALA A 21 3.26 -4.39 -9.75
N ILE A 22 2.34 -3.76 -9.02
CA ILE A 22 1.21 -4.41 -8.36
C ILE A 22 0.14 -4.64 -9.43
N LYS A 23 -0.17 -5.92 -9.69
CA LYS A 23 -1.30 -6.29 -10.56
C LYS A 23 -2.60 -6.20 -9.77
N LEU A 24 -3.48 -5.30 -10.17
CA LEU A 24 -4.84 -5.19 -9.66
C LEU A 24 -5.77 -6.22 -10.32
N GLU A 25 -6.95 -6.43 -9.73
CA GLU A 25 -7.91 -7.46 -10.16
C GLU A 25 -8.55 -7.16 -11.54
N ASP A 26 -8.67 -5.89 -11.89
CA ASP A 26 -9.16 -5.40 -13.18
C ASP A 26 -8.09 -5.36 -14.29
N GLY A 27 -6.86 -5.80 -13.98
CA GLY A 27 -5.75 -5.82 -14.90
C GLY A 27 -4.95 -4.51 -14.95
N GLU A 28 -5.35 -3.48 -14.19
CA GLU A 28 -4.54 -2.29 -14.02
C GLU A 28 -3.25 -2.58 -13.24
N ARG A 29 -2.27 -1.69 -13.42
CA ARG A 29 -0.96 -1.79 -12.80
C ARG A 29 -0.58 -0.46 -12.18
N LEU A 30 -0.21 -0.50 -10.90
CA LEU A 30 0.47 0.60 -10.23
C LEU A 30 1.79 0.10 -9.64
N SER A 31 2.77 0.98 -9.48
CA SER A 31 3.98 0.63 -8.73
C SER A 31 3.75 0.77 -7.23
N TYR A 32 4.58 0.10 -6.42
CA TYR A 32 4.56 0.32 -4.97
C TYR A 32 4.92 1.76 -4.59
N SER A 33 5.77 2.43 -5.38
CA SER A 33 6.08 3.85 -5.22
C SER A 33 4.83 4.72 -5.40
N MET A 34 4.04 4.46 -6.45
CA MET A 34 2.74 5.13 -6.66
C MET A 34 1.76 4.84 -5.52
N LEU A 35 1.68 3.60 -5.03
CA LEU A 35 0.84 3.26 -3.88
C LEU A 35 1.22 4.09 -2.65
N VAL A 36 2.53 4.19 -2.36
CA VAL A 36 3.03 4.96 -1.23
C VAL A 36 2.65 6.43 -1.38
N ASP A 37 2.83 7.00 -2.56
CA ASP A 37 2.47 8.40 -2.78
C ASP A 37 0.96 8.65 -2.67
N LEU A 38 0.11 7.75 -3.19
CA LEU A 38 -1.35 7.81 -3.00
C LEU A 38 -1.74 7.75 -1.51
N ILE A 39 -1.12 6.87 -0.73
CA ILE A 39 -1.36 6.80 0.72
C ILE A 39 -0.99 8.12 1.39
N LEU A 40 0.08 8.80 0.95
CA LEU A 40 0.50 10.06 1.55
C LEU A 40 -0.51 11.20 1.30
N GLU A 41 -1.28 11.12 0.22
CA GLU A 41 -2.39 12.04 -0.07
C GLU A 41 -3.62 11.78 0.82
N MET A 42 -3.66 10.67 1.57
CA MET A 42 -4.79 10.25 2.42
C MET A 42 -4.40 10.18 3.92
N PRO A 43 -4.05 11.31 4.56
CA PRO A 43 -3.59 11.35 5.96
C PRO A 43 -4.56 10.75 6.98
N GLU A 44 -5.86 10.81 6.72
CA GLU A 44 -6.92 10.22 7.54
C GLU A 44 -6.78 8.71 7.73
N HIS A 45 -6.14 8.01 6.78
CA HIS A 45 -5.92 6.57 6.83
C HIS A 45 -4.55 6.18 7.40
N HIS A 46 -3.65 7.13 7.67
CA HIS A 46 -2.27 6.83 8.09
C HIS A 46 -2.23 6.03 9.40
N GLN A 47 -3.07 6.38 10.38
CA GLN A 47 -3.09 5.66 11.66
C GLN A 47 -3.58 4.21 11.50
N GLN A 48 -4.59 4.00 10.66
CA GLN A 48 -5.15 2.68 10.37
C GLN A 48 -4.12 1.79 9.65
N ILE A 49 -3.47 2.34 8.61
CA ILE A 49 -2.43 1.63 7.85
C ILE A 49 -1.23 1.30 8.75
N SER A 50 -0.76 2.25 9.57
CA SER A 50 0.34 1.99 10.51
C SER A 50 0.01 0.89 11.51
N THR A 51 -1.23 0.84 12.01
CA THR A 51 -1.69 -0.21 12.93
C THR A 51 -1.74 -1.57 12.25
N ALA A 52 -2.27 -1.62 11.02
CA ALA A 52 -2.32 -2.85 10.22
C ALA A 52 -0.92 -3.39 9.92
N LEU A 53 0.03 -2.53 9.52
CA LEU A 53 1.42 -2.91 9.28
C LEU A 53 2.08 -3.50 10.54
N HIS A 54 1.82 -2.91 11.71
CA HIS A 54 2.34 -3.45 12.97
C HIS A 54 1.78 -4.85 13.26
N HIS A 55 0.46 -5.05 13.05
CA HIS A 55 -0.17 -6.36 13.23
C HIS A 55 0.34 -7.42 12.24
N ILE A 56 0.51 -7.06 10.97
CA ILE A 56 1.08 -7.93 9.94
C ILE A 56 2.45 -8.42 10.39
N LYS A 57 3.28 -7.52 10.90
CA LYS A 57 4.61 -7.84 11.40
C LYS A 57 4.57 -8.72 12.65
N SER A 58 3.72 -8.40 13.62
CA SER A 58 3.63 -9.18 14.87
C SER A 58 3.12 -10.60 14.66
N LEU A 59 2.26 -10.79 13.66
CA LEU A 59 1.64 -12.07 13.33
C LEU A 59 2.34 -12.79 12.17
N ASN A 60 3.40 -12.22 11.62
CA ASN A 60 4.11 -12.72 10.44
C ASN A 60 3.17 -13.02 9.25
N LEU A 61 2.24 -12.09 8.99
CA LEU A 61 1.29 -12.18 7.88
C LEU A 61 1.93 -11.69 6.58
N ASP A 62 1.28 -12.02 5.46
CA ASP A 62 1.72 -11.62 4.13
C ASP A 62 1.53 -10.12 3.88
N LEU A 63 2.63 -9.37 3.97
CA LEU A 63 2.67 -7.94 3.68
C LEU A 63 2.28 -7.63 2.22
N LEU A 64 2.70 -8.46 1.27
CA LEU A 64 2.46 -8.20 -0.16
C LEU A 64 0.98 -8.39 -0.50
N ALA A 65 0.34 -9.37 0.12
CA ALA A 65 -1.11 -9.53 0.03
C ALA A 65 -1.84 -8.29 0.58
N TYR A 66 -1.43 -7.78 1.74
CA TYR A 66 -2.01 -6.55 2.30
C TYR A 66 -1.79 -5.33 1.39
N MET A 67 -0.58 -5.11 0.90
CA MET A 67 -0.27 -3.99 0.00
C MET A 67 -1.08 -4.07 -1.30
N ARG A 68 -1.33 -5.28 -1.82
CA ARG A 68 -2.21 -5.49 -2.98
C ARG A 68 -3.66 -5.15 -2.66
N GLN A 69 -4.19 -5.60 -1.52
CA GLN A 69 -5.55 -5.25 -1.09
C GLN A 69 -5.71 -3.74 -0.88
N LEU A 70 -4.72 -3.09 -0.28
CA LEU A 70 -4.70 -1.65 -0.09
C LEU A 70 -4.71 -0.90 -1.43
N ALA A 71 -3.89 -1.35 -2.38
CA ALA A 71 -3.85 -0.79 -3.73
C ALA A 71 -5.20 -0.94 -4.46
N THR A 72 -5.80 -2.12 -4.41
CA THR A 72 -7.14 -2.38 -4.97
C THR A 72 -8.19 -1.47 -4.34
N GLY A 73 -8.20 -1.34 -3.02
CA GLY A 73 -9.16 -0.50 -2.30
C GLY A 73 -9.04 0.99 -2.65
N ILE A 74 -7.81 1.52 -2.68
CA ILE A 74 -7.55 2.91 -3.08
C ILE A 74 -7.95 3.14 -4.54
N HIS A 75 -7.60 2.22 -5.43
CA HIS A 75 -7.93 2.29 -6.84
C HIS A 75 -9.45 2.40 -7.08
N TYR A 76 -10.24 1.51 -6.47
CA TYR A 76 -11.69 1.56 -6.58
C TYR A 76 -12.30 2.81 -5.94
N SER A 77 -11.73 3.29 -4.83
CA SER A 77 -12.18 4.54 -4.23
C SER A 77 -12.00 5.71 -5.21
N ILE A 78 -10.84 5.82 -5.85
CA ILE A 78 -10.56 6.88 -6.84
C ILE A 78 -11.50 6.77 -8.04
N GLN A 79 -11.74 5.56 -8.56
CA GLN A 79 -12.68 5.34 -9.67
C GLN A 79 -14.10 5.78 -9.30
N ALA A 80 -14.57 5.43 -8.10
CA ALA A 80 -15.91 5.79 -7.64
C ALA A 80 -16.13 7.31 -7.48
N TYR A 81 -15.09 8.09 -7.17
CA TYR A 81 -15.16 9.55 -7.10
C TYR A 81 -15.07 10.26 -8.46
N LYS A 82 -14.63 9.56 -9.51
CA LYS A 82 -14.54 10.11 -10.88
C LYS A 82 -15.78 9.79 -11.74
N GLY A 83 -16.71 8.98 -11.24
CA GLY A 83 -17.95 8.57 -11.90
C GLY A 83 -19.15 9.46 -11.59
#